data_AF-A0A3D5G3T4-F1
#
_entry.id   AF-A0A3D5G3T4-F1
#
_cell.length_a   1.000
_cell.length_b   1.000
_cell.length_c   1.000
_cell.angle_alpha   90.00
_cell.angle_beta   90.00
_cell.angle_gamma   90.00
#
_symmetry.space_group_name_H-M   'P 1'
#
loop_
_entity.id
_entity.type
_entity.pdbx_description
1 polymer ?
#
loop_
_entity_poly.entity_id
_entity_poly.type
_entity_poly.pdbx_seq_one_letter_code
_entity_poly.pdbx_strand_id
1 'polypeptide(L)'
;MEREGKNVKALVEKTDGGRNPDAEVDGKRIEFKSLDAGATSATVKNQINNSIRRGGQARDIIIDARESGLIEAEAERGLQRAKNITRGKIDSVRIIGDSYDITFTEFQ
;
A
#
# COMPACT_ATOMS: atom_id res chain seq x y z
N MET A 1 21.13 7.64 10.85
CA MET A 1 20.63 6.63 9.90
C MET A 1 20.38 5.35 10.69
N GLU A 2 19.19 5.20 11.25
CA GLU A 2 18.78 3.93 11.86
C GLU A 2 18.21 3.07 10.75
N ARG A 3 18.90 1.99 10.39
CA ARG A 3 18.34 0.95 9.53
C ARG A 3 17.41 0.11 10.39
N GLU A 4 16.09 0.28 10.25
CA GLU A 4 15.12 -0.67 10.81
C GLU A 4 15.35 -2.04 10.16
N GLY A 5 15.92 -2.98 10.93
CA GLY A 5 16.05 -4.37 10.52
C GLY A 5 14.71 -5.08 10.60
N LYS A 6 14.02 -5.23 9.46
CA LYS A 6 12.84 -6.09 9.31
C LYS A 6 13.21 -7.29 8.44
N ASN A 7 12.80 -8.49 8.86
CA ASN A 7 13.01 -9.71 8.05
C ASN A 7 12.02 -9.71 6.90
N VAL A 8 12.50 -9.37 5.70
CA VAL A 8 11.69 -9.36 4.48
C VAL A 8 11.83 -10.70 3.77
N LYS A 9 10.73 -11.44 3.64
CA LYS A 9 10.69 -12.67 2.84
C LYS A 9 9.75 -12.46 1.65
N ALA A 10 10.31 -12.39 0.44
CA ALA A 10 9.52 -12.48 -0.78
C ALA A 10 8.86 -13.87 -0.83
N LEU A 11 7.55 -13.93 -1.03
CA LEU A 11 6.84 -15.19 -1.15
C LEU A 11 6.88 -15.64 -2.62
N VAL A 12 7.42 -16.82 -2.87
CA VAL A 12 7.44 -17.44 -4.21
C VAL A 12 6.00 -17.76 -4.62
N GLU A 13 5.62 -17.46 -5.87
CA GLU A 13 4.34 -17.84 -6.45
C GLU A 13 4.09 -19.36 -6.29
N LYS A 14 2.91 -19.74 -5.81
CA LYS A 14 2.53 -21.15 -5.78
C LYS A 14 1.95 -21.56 -7.14
N THR A 15 2.28 -22.77 -7.56
CA THR A 15 1.83 -23.42 -8.82
C THR A 15 0.35 -23.85 -8.82
N ASP A 16 -0.43 -23.54 -7.77
CA ASP A 16 -1.82 -23.98 -7.56
C ASP A 16 -2.88 -22.92 -7.89
N GLY A 17 -2.50 -21.78 -8.49
CA GLY A 17 -3.45 -20.83 -9.11
C GLY A 17 -4.21 -19.92 -8.14
N GLY A 18 -3.86 -19.91 -6.85
CA GLY A 18 -4.35 -18.92 -5.89
C GLY A 18 -3.58 -17.60 -6.00
N ARG A 19 -4.27 -16.45 -5.92
CA ARG A 19 -3.59 -15.14 -5.78
C ARG A 19 -2.83 -15.11 -4.46
N ASN A 20 -1.52 -14.84 -4.54
CA ASN A 20 -0.63 -14.70 -3.40
C ASN A 20 -0.39 -13.22 -3.06
N PRO A 21 -0.15 -12.88 -1.79
CA PRO A 21 0.47 -11.62 -1.39
C PRO A 21 1.91 -11.53 -1.91
N ASP A 22 2.38 -10.31 -2.18
CA ASP A 22 3.67 -10.05 -2.80
C ASP A 22 4.86 -10.32 -1.84
N ALA A 23 4.69 -10.08 -0.52
CA ALA A 23 5.68 -10.45 0.48
C ALA A 23 5.08 -10.73 1.86
N GLU A 24 5.89 -11.38 2.71
CA GLU A 24 5.64 -11.53 4.14
C GLU A 24 6.79 -10.88 4.92
N VAL A 25 6.45 -9.97 5.84
CA VAL A 25 7.40 -9.34 6.76
C VAL A 25 6.93 -9.64 8.17
N ASP A 26 7.76 -10.35 8.94
CA ASP A 26 7.46 -10.77 10.31
C ASP A 26 6.09 -11.48 10.48
N GLY A 27 5.69 -12.30 9.48
CA GLY A 27 4.39 -13.00 9.49
C GLY A 27 3.21 -12.18 8.97
N LYS A 28 3.41 -10.90 8.62
CA LYS A 28 2.38 -10.03 8.05
C LYS A 28 2.48 -9.99 6.53
N ARG A 29 1.35 -10.22 5.86
CA ARG A 29 1.22 -10.12 4.40
C ARG A 29 1.18 -8.66 3.98
N ILE A 30 2.07 -8.29 3.07
CA ILE A 30 2.16 -6.95 2.48
C ILE A 30 1.84 -7.04 0.99
N GLU A 31 1.04 -6.08 0.52
CA GLU A 31 0.79 -5.86 -0.91
C GLU A 31 1.60 -4.65 -1.41
N PHE A 32 2.28 -4.82 -2.54
CA PHE A 32 3.03 -3.74 -3.20
C PHE A 32 2.27 -3.20 -4.41
N LYS A 33 2.32 -1.88 -4.57
CA LYS A 33 1.77 -1.16 -5.72
C LYS A 33 2.74 -0.11 -6.19
N SER A 34 2.87 0.04 -7.50
CA SER A 34 3.52 1.19 -8.13
C SER A 34 2.45 2.07 -8.78
N LEU A 35 2.70 3.38 -8.80
CA LEU A 35 1.87 4.35 -9.51
C LEU A 35 2.58 4.83 -10.77
N ASP A 36 1.82 4.93 -11.86
CA ASP A 36 2.31 5.52 -13.10
C ASP A 36 2.31 7.05 -13.05
N ALA A 37 3.06 7.68 -13.96
CA ALA A 37 3.08 9.12 -14.16
C ALA A 37 1.65 9.70 -14.36
N GLY A 38 1.39 10.85 -13.73
CA GLY A 38 0.06 11.48 -13.71
C GLY A 38 -0.85 10.95 -12.59
N ALA A 39 -0.27 10.34 -11.55
CA ALA A 39 -1.03 9.87 -10.40
C ALA A 39 -1.66 11.03 -9.61
N THR A 40 -2.86 10.77 -9.07
CA THR A 40 -3.65 11.74 -8.31
C THR A 40 -4.14 11.13 -7.00
N SER A 41 -4.75 11.94 -6.12
CA SER A 41 -5.46 11.42 -4.94
C SER A 41 -6.53 10.37 -5.31
N ALA A 42 -7.15 10.47 -6.49
CA ALA A 42 -8.10 9.47 -6.97
C ALA A 42 -7.41 8.13 -7.28
N THR A 43 -6.21 8.16 -7.85
CA THR A 43 -5.39 6.97 -8.12
C THR A 43 -5.08 6.22 -6.82
N VAL A 44 -4.60 6.92 -5.78
CA VAL A 44 -4.33 6.35 -4.45
C VAL A 44 -5.56 5.68 -3.86
N LYS A 45 -6.68 6.42 -3.78
CA LYS A 45 -7.95 5.91 -3.24
C LYS A 45 -8.43 4.66 -4.01
N ASN A 46 -8.30 4.66 -5.33
CA ASN A 46 -8.70 3.53 -6.17
C ASN A 46 -7.80 2.31 -5.96
N GLN A 47 -6.48 2.48 -5.82
CA GLN A 47 -5.55 1.38 -5.55
C GLN A 47 -5.89 0.68 -4.23
N ILE A 48 -6.08 1.45 -3.16
CA ILE A 48 -6.45 0.93 -1.84
C ILE A 48 -7.78 0.17 -1.92
N ASN A 49 -8.79 0.73 -2.58
CA ASN A 49 -10.10 0.08 -2.72
C ASN A 49 -10.03 -1.20 -3.57
N ASN A 50 -9.19 -1.23 -4.60
CA ASN A 50 -9.00 -2.39 -5.46
C ASN A 50 -8.29 -3.53 -4.72
N SER A 51 -7.32 -3.22 -3.85
CA SER A 51 -6.68 -4.20 -2.96
C SER A 51 -7.71 -4.92 -2.09
N ILE A 52 -8.61 -4.15 -1.46
CA ILE A 52 -9.71 -4.71 -0.65
C ILE A 52 -10.61 -5.62 -1.49
N ARG A 53 -11.07 -5.15 -2.66
CA ARG A 53 -12.01 -5.89 -3.52
C ARG A 53 -11.43 -7.18 -4.08
N ARG A 54 -10.12 -7.24 -4.31
CA ARG A 54 -9.45 -8.40 -4.91
C ARG A 54 -9.16 -9.54 -3.93
N GLY A 55 -9.62 -9.43 -2.69
CA GLY A 55 -9.55 -10.48 -1.69
C GLY A 55 -8.96 -10.05 -0.36
N GLY A 56 -8.51 -8.78 -0.21
CA GLY A 56 -8.11 -8.19 1.07
C GLY A 56 -7.10 -9.03 1.86
N GLN A 57 -6.24 -9.77 1.15
CA GLN A 57 -5.36 -10.78 1.77
C GLN A 57 -4.21 -10.15 2.56
N ALA A 58 -3.86 -8.91 2.25
CA ALA A 58 -2.88 -8.09 2.94
C ALA A 58 -3.60 -6.95 3.68
N ARG A 59 -3.29 -6.78 4.95
CA ARG A 59 -3.79 -5.66 5.77
C ARG A 59 -2.84 -4.47 5.75
N ASP A 60 -1.64 -4.66 5.21
CA ASP A 60 -0.61 -3.63 5.05
C ASP A 60 -0.31 -3.44 3.56
N ILE A 61 -0.32 -2.19 3.10
CA ILE A 61 -0.08 -1.83 1.69
C ILE A 61 1.12 -0.88 1.61
N ILE A 62 2.03 -1.13 0.67
CA ILE A 62 3.08 -0.18 0.30
C ILE A 62 2.83 0.30 -1.13
N ILE A 63 2.71 1.61 -1.29
CA ILE A 63 2.54 2.30 -2.58
C ILE A 63 3.82 3.06 -2.91
N ASP A 64 4.50 2.64 -3.97
CA ASP A 64 5.58 3.38 -4.60
C ASP A 64 4.97 4.42 -5.56
N ALA A 65 5.09 5.69 -5.19
CA ALA A 65 4.60 6.83 -5.93
C ALA A 65 5.75 7.69 -6.49
N ARG A 66 7.00 7.21 -6.41
CA ARG A 66 8.14 7.89 -7.04
C ARG A 66 7.94 7.97 -8.55
N GLU A 67 8.43 9.06 -9.15
CA GLU A 67 8.31 9.38 -10.58
C GLU A 67 6.86 9.52 -11.10
N SER A 68 5.85 9.36 -10.22
CA SER A 68 4.44 9.42 -10.61
C SER A 68 3.91 10.85 -10.74
N GLY A 69 4.63 11.84 -10.20
CA GLY A 69 4.18 13.22 -10.06
C GLY A 69 3.16 13.46 -8.94
N LEU A 70 2.83 12.43 -8.14
CA LEU A 70 1.95 12.57 -6.99
C LEU A 70 2.66 13.34 -5.87
N ILE A 71 2.16 14.53 -5.53
CA ILE A 71 2.66 15.31 -4.40
C ILE A 71 2.08 14.80 -3.06
N GLU A 72 2.80 15.07 -1.97
CA GLU A 72 2.43 14.71 -0.60
C GLU A 72 0.98 15.07 -0.24
N ALA A 73 0.54 16.31 -0.50
CA ALA A 73 -0.82 16.75 -0.20
C ALA A 73 -1.92 15.96 -0.96
N GLU A 74 -1.64 15.47 -2.17
CA GLU A 74 -2.57 14.62 -2.92
C GLU A 74 -2.53 13.18 -2.40
N ALA A 75 -1.37 12.70 -1.97
CA ALA A 75 -1.25 11.39 -1.31
C ALA A 75 -2.08 11.33 -0.02
N GLU A 76 -1.92 12.34 0.86
CA GLU A 76 -2.72 12.49 2.08
C GLU A 76 -4.22 12.59 1.78
N ARG A 77 -4.60 13.40 0.79
CA ARG A 77 -6.01 13.51 0.36
C ARG A 77 -6.55 12.17 -0.12
N GLY A 78 -5.76 11.38 -0.84
CA GLY A 78 -6.11 10.03 -1.27
C GLY A 78 -6.36 9.09 -0.08
N LEU A 79 -5.47 9.12 0.92
CA LEU A 79 -5.57 8.36 2.16
C LEU A 79 -6.84 8.73 2.95
N GLN A 80 -7.10 10.02 3.15
CA GLN A 80 -8.29 10.51 3.84
C GLN A 80 -9.58 10.08 3.14
N ARG A 81 -9.60 10.11 1.81
CA ARG A 81 -10.75 9.64 1.01
C ARG A 81 -10.93 8.12 1.08
N ALA A 82 -9.87 7.36 1.36
CA ALA A 82 -9.93 5.92 1.53
C ALA A 82 -10.38 5.50 2.94
N LYS A 83 -10.15 6.34 3.96
CA LYS A 83 -10.37 6.06 5.39
C LYS A 83 -11.69 5.34 5.71
N ASN A 84 -12.81 5.86 5.23
CA ASN A 84 -14.13 5.28 5.52
C ASN A 84 -14.45 4.01 4.71
N ILE A 85 -13.78 3.81 3.57
CA ILE A 85 -13.99 2.65 2.69
C ILE A 85 -13.26 1.42 3.25
N THR A 86 -12.16 1.65 3.95
CA THR A 86 -11.20 0.62 4.40
C THR A 86 -11.41 0.16 5.83
N ARG A 87 -12.44 0.68 6.52
CA ARG A 87 -12.66 0.47 7.96
C ARG A 87 -12.63 -1.02 8.35
N GLY A 88 -11.70 -1.39 9.23
CA GLY A 88 -11.49 -2.75 9.73
C GLY A 88 -10.81 -3.72 8.77
N LYS A 89 -10.52 -3.31 7.52
CA LYS A 89 -9.94 -4.18 6.48
C LYS A 89 -8.45 -3.95 6.25
N ILE A 90 -7.98 -2.74 6.47
CA ILE A 90 -6.59 -2.32 6.31
C ILE A 90 -6.08 -1.82 7.67
N ASP A 91 -4.88 -2.25 8.05
CA ASP A 91 -4.17 -1.83 9.26
C ASP A 91 -3.23 -0.67 8.95
N SER A 92 -2.53 -0.70 7.80
CA SER A 92 -1.65 0.39 7.40
C SER A 92 -1.52 0.58 5.87
N VAL A 93 -1.23 1.80 5.47
CA VAL A 93 -0.80 2.14 4.11
C VAL A 93 0.42 3.03 4.22
N ARG A 94 1.52 2.64 3.56
CA ARG A 94 2.71 3.47 3.38
C ARG A 94 2.77 3.96 1.94
N ILE A 95 3.07 5.23 1.73
CA ILE A 95 3.28 5.82 0.40
C ILE A 95 4.66 6.45 0.36
N ILE A 96 5.49 6.00 -0.58
CA ILE A 96 6.86 6.50 -0.82
C ILE A 96 6.82 7.33 -2.10
N GLY A 97 6.97 8.64 -1.98
CA GLY A 97 7.07 9.56 -3.12
C GLY A 97 8.48 10.08 -3.33
N ASP A 98 8.65 11.02 -4.27
CA ASP A 98 9.96 11.56 -4.64
C ASP A 98 10.66 12.30 -3.48
N SER A 99 9.87 12.96 -2.63
CA SER A 99 10.36 13.79 -1.52
C SER A 99 9.67 13.53 -0.19
N TYR A 100 8.84 12.47 -0.10
CA TYR A 100 8.04 12.18 1.09
C TYR A 100 7.90 10.66 1.31
N ASP A 101 7.68 10.29 2.57
CA ASP A 101 7.42 8.92 2.99
C ASP A 101 6.40 8.95 4.11
N ILE A 102 5.15 8.60 3.79
CA ILE A 102 4.01 8.74 4.69
C ILE A 102 3.54 7.35 5.09
N THR A 103 3.37 7.12 6.39
CA THR A 103 2.69 5.93 6.89
C THR A 103 1.39 6.34 7.58
N PHE A 104 0.28 5.75 7.14
CA PHE A 104 -1.06 6.03 7.64
C PHE A 104 -1.66 4.77 8.27
N THR A 105 -2.10 4.89 9.52
CA THR A 105 -2.62 3.76 10.33
C THR A 105 -4.03 4.02 10.88
N GLU A 106 -4.61 5.20 10.64
CA GLU A 106 -5.91 5.58 11.20
C GLU A 106 -7.10 5.10 10.34
N PHE A 107 -7.13 3.81 10.01
CA PHE A 107 -8.24 3.18 9.27
C PHE A 107 -9.32 2.58 10.19
N GLN A 108 -9.36 2.98 11.47
CA GLN A 108 -10.27 2.44 12.50
C GLN A 108 -11.69 3.01 12.46
#